data_AF-A0A8I0SHU6-F1
#
_entry.id   AF-A0A8I0SHU6-F1
#
_cell.length_a   1.000
_cell.length_b   1.000
_cell.length_c   1.000
_cell.angle_alpha   90.00
_cell.angle_beta   90.00
_cell.angle_gamma   90.00
#
_symmetry.space_group_name_H-M   'P 1'
#
loop_
_entity.id
_entity.type
_entity.pdbx_description
1 polymer ?
#
loop_
_entity_poly.entity_id
_entity_poly.type
_entity_poly.pdbx_seq_one_letter_code
_entity_poly.pdbx_strand_id
1 'polypeptide(L)'
;MSASSADDASASGPAPARSSAPEPARIIAYPDGPLLVRGDFEIVDPEGRAVPRTRSTVALCRCGVSSIKPYCDGTHRLVGFRTDPPAPSPE
;
A
#
# COMPACT_ATOMS: atom_id res chain seq x y z
N MET A 1 -48.63 26.37 -34.27
CA MET A 1 -47.41 26.37 -35.11
C MET A 1 -46.63 27.59 -34.68
N SER A 2 -45.43 27.55 -34.10
CA SER A 2 -44.40 26.53 -34.01
C SER A 2 -43.55 26.84 -32.78
N ALA A 3 -43.09 25.79 -32.09
CA ALA A 3 -42.09 25.88 -31.04
C ALA A 3 -40.68 25.84 -31.64
N SER A 4 -39.76 26.66 -31.11
CA SER A 4 -38.30 26.52 -31.11
C SER A 4 -37.73 27.73 -30.39
N SER A 5 -36.73 27.66 -29.53
CA SER A 5 -35.87 26.56 -29.09
C SER A 5 -35.20 27.11 -27.84
N ALA A 6 -35.24 26.38 -26.73
CA ALA A 6 -34.47 26.71 -25.54
C ALA A 6 -33.06 26.18 -25.74
N ASP A 7 -32.07 27.06 -25.75
CA ASP A 7 -30.66 26.70 -25.75
C ASP A 7 -30.28 26.09 -24.39
N ASP A 8 -29.85 24.83 -24.43
CA ASP A 8 -29.38 24.02 -23.32
C ASP A 8 -27.94 24.44 -22.95
N ALA A 9 -27.79 25.22 -21.88
CA ALA A 9 -26.49 25.58 -21.32
C ALA A 9 -25.99 24.45 -20.40
N SER A 10 -25.35 23.45 -21.00
CA SER A 10 -24.66 22.37 -20.30
C SER A 10 -23.40 22.90 -19.61
N ALA A 11 -23.53 23.28 -18.34
CA ALA A 11 -22.40 23.63 -17.48
C ALA A 11 -21.71 22.35 -16.97
N SER A 12 -20.88 21.71 -17.80
CA SER A 12 -19.85 20.78 -17.32
C SER A 12 -18.71 21.57 -16.67
N GLY A 13 -18.87 21.90 -15.39
CA GLY A 13 -17.76 22.40 -14.58
C GLY A 13 -16.64 21.35 -14.52
N PRO A 14 -15.35 21.75 -14.55
CA PRO A 14 -14.25 20.80 -14.43
C PRO A 14 -14.35 20.07 -13.10
N ALA A 15 -14.29 18.73 -13.14
CA ALA A 15 -14.14 17.90 -11.96
C ALA A 15 -12.94 18.41 -11.14
N PRO A 16 -13.02 18.43 -9.79
CA PRO A 16 -11.93 18.93 -8.97
C PRO A 16 -10.65 18.21 -9.34
N ALA A 17 -9.61 18.98 -9.68
CA ALA A 17 -8.29 18.45 -9.96
C ALA A 17 -7.87 17.59 -8.76
N ARG A 18 -7.71 16.28 -9.01
CA ARG A 18 -7.22 15.33 -8.00
C ARG A 18 -5.91 15.90 -7.48
N SER A 19 -5.81 16.04 -6.15
CA SER A 19 -4.59 16.52 -5.49
C SER A 19 -3.37 15.83 -6.10
N SER A 20 -2.50 16.62 -6.71
CA SER A 20 -1.34 16.18 -7.49
C SER A 20 -0.11 15.87 -6.64
N ALA A 21 -0.23 15.98 -5.32
CA ALA A 21 0.86 15.68 -4.40
C ALA A 21 0.98 14.16 -4.20
N PRO A 22 2.19 13.58 -4.24
CA PRO A 22 2.39 12.18 -3.92
C PRO A 22 1.93 11.90 -2.48
N GLU A 23 1.05 10.92 -2.31
CA GLU A 23 0.65 10.44 -0.99
C GLU A 23 1.87 9.92 -0.23
N PRO A 24 2.17 10.40 0.99
CA PRO A 24 3.37 10.02 1.71
C PRO A 24 3.41 8.51 1.98
N ALA A 25 4.63 7.96 2.01
CA ALA A 25 4.83 6.56 2.38
C ALA A 25 4.25 6.28 3.77
N ARG A 26 3.38 5.26 3.86
CA ARG A 26 2.87 4.73 5.13
C ARG A 26 3.20 3.26 5.24
N ILE A 27 3.80 2.89 6.37
CA ILE A 27 4.13 1.52 6.72
C ILE A 27 3.24 1.09 7.89
N ILE A 28 2.54 -0.03 7.74
CA ILE A 28 1.67 -0.62 8.77
C ILE A 28 2.24 -1.98 9.14
N ALA A 29 2.64 -2.16 10.40
CA ALA A 29 3.03 -3.46 10.93
C ALA A 29 1.78 -4.24 11.33
N TYR A 30 1.32 -5.16 10.48
CA TYR A 30 0.18 -6.02 10.82
C TYR A 30 0.57 -6.99 11.93
N PRO A 31 -0.21 -7.15 13.01
CA PRO A 31 0.03 -8.16 14.04
C PRO A 31 0.29 -9.51 13.41
N ASP A 32 1.37 -10.19 13.83
CA ASP A 32 1.75 -11.52 13.36
C ASP A 32 1.96 -11.64 11.84
N GLY A 33 2.08 -10.48 11.17
CA GLY A 33 1.99 -10.38 9.73
C GLY A 33 3.07 -9.50 9.10
N PRO A 34 2.89 -9.17 7.81
CA PRO A 34 3.86 -8.40 7.03
C PRO A 34 3.88 -6.92 7.42
N LEU A 35 4.84 -6.18 6.85
CA LEU A 35 4.78 -4.73 6.78
C LEU A 35 4.01 -4.34 5.52
N LEU A 36 2.83 -3.73 5.66
CA LEU A 36 2.07 -3.21 4.53
C LEU A 36 2.56 -1.79 4.21
N VAL A 37 3.12 -1.59 3.02
CA VAL A 37 3.67 -0.31 2.56
C VAL A 37 2.82 0.23 1.43
N ARG A 38 2.44 1.51 1.51
CA ARG A 38 1.64 2.23 0.51
C ARG A 38 2.11 3.67 0.40
N GLY A 39 1.72 4.36 -0.68
CA GLY A 39 2.12 5.74 -0.97
C GLY A 39 3.30 5.80 -1.92
N ASP A 40 4.04 6.90 -1.89
CA ASP A 40 5.22 7.13 -2.70
C ASP A 40 6.48 6.63 -1.98
N PHE A 41 7.03 5.52 -2.45
CA PHE A 41 8.22 4.89 -1.89
C PHE A 41 8.97 4.11 -2.97
N GLU A 42 10.23 3.78 -2.69
CA GLU A 42 11.04 2.85 -3.47
C GLU A 42 11.44 1.65 -2.60
N ILE A 43 11.65 0.50 -3.24
CA ILE A 43 12.31 -0.63 -2.61
C ILE A 43 13.62 -0.81 -3.36
N VAL A 44 14.72 -0.74 -2.64
CA VAL A 44 16.06 -0.91 -3.20
C VAL A 44 16.80 -2.02 -2.46
N ASP A 45 17.74 -2.65 -3.16
CA ASP A 45 18.73 -3.54 -2.52
C ASP A 45 19.87 -2.72 -1.87
N PRO A 46 20.83 -3.36 -1.17
CA PRO A 46 21.94 -2.65 -0.54
C PRO A 46 22.84 -1.87 -1.52
N GLU A 47 22.83 -2.22 -2.80
CA GLU A 47 23.56 -1.51 -3.86
C GLU A 47 22.75 -0.37 -4.48
N GLY A 48 21.52 -0.13 -4.01
CA GLY A 48 20.63 0.92 -4.50
C GLY A 48 19.85 0.55 -5.76
N ARG A 49 19.87 -0.73 -6.20
CA ARG A 49 19.11 -1.17 -7.38
C ARG A 49 17.66 -1.40 -7.00
N ALA A 50 16.74 -0.94 -7.85
CA ALA A 50 15.31 -1.07 -7.62
C ALA A 50 14.85 -2.54 -7.60
N VAL A 51 14.08 -2.90 -6.56
CA VAL A 51 13.40 -4.19 -6.46
C VAL A 51 12.01 -4.08 -7.11
N PRO A 52 11.63 -4.99 -8.03
CA PRO A 52 10.39 -4.86 -8.80
C PRO A 52 9.11 -4.92 -7.96
N ARG A 53 8.28 -3.86 -7.99
CA ARG A 53 6.90 -3.89 -7.46
C ARG A 53 5.87 -3.87 -8.59
N THR A 54 4.83 -4.70 -8.47
CA THR A 54 3.71 -4.76 -9.44
C THR A 54 2.50 -3.91 -9.03
N ARG A 55 2.48 -3.41 -7.79
CA ARG A 55 1.34 -2.68 -7.20
C ARG A 55 1.82 -1.48 -6.40
N SER A 56 0.94 -0.50 -6.24
CA SER A 56 1.15 0.70 -5.40
C SER A 56 1.17 0.38 -3.90
N THR A 57 0.60 -0.76 -3.49
CA THR A 57 0.66 -1.29 -2.13
C THR A 57 1.36 -2.64 -2.17
N VAL A 58 2.31 -2.84 -1.27
CA VAL A 58 3.10 -4.06 -1.17
C VAL A 58 3.09 -4.57 0.27
N ALA A 59 3.20 -5.88 0.43
CA ALA A 59 3.41 -6.53 1.72
C ALA A 59 4.84 -7.05 1.79
N LEU A 60 5.67 -6.49 2.68
CA LEU A 60 7.04 -6.93 2.89
C LEU A 60 7.10 -8.02 3.96
N CYS A 61 7.92 -9.03 3.71
CA CYS A 61 8.12 -10.14 4.64
C CYS A 61 8.79 -9.63 5.93
N ARG A 62 8.10 -9.87 7.05
CA ARG A 62 8.63 -9.62 8.40
C ARG A 62 9.04 -10.90 9.13
N CYS A 63 8.46 -12.05 8.76
CA CYS A 63 8.70 -13.34 9.42
C CYS A 63 10.01 -14.04 9.02
N GLY A 64 10.71 -13.57 8.00
CA GLY A 64 11.95 -14.16 7.49
C GLY A 64 11.81 -15.41 6.61
N VAL A 65 10.63 -16.04 6.51
CA VAL A 65 10.49 -17.37 5.86
C VAL A 65 9.97 -17.32 4.41
N SER A 66 9.45 -16.18 3.94
CA SER A 66 8.86 -16.13 2.58
C SER A 66 9.81 -16.62 1.47
N SER A 67 9.25 -17.28 0.45
CA SER A 67 9.96 -17.74 -0.74
C SER A 67 10.10 -16.68 -1.83
N ILE A 68 9.43 -15.53 -1.69
CA ILE A 68 9.42 -14.42 -2.67
C ILE A 68 9.98 -13.12 -2.08
N LYS A 69 11.01 -13.22 -1.24
CA LYS A 69 11.63 -12.07 -0.57
C LYS A 69 12.00 -10.97 -1.60
N PRO A 70 11.83 -9.68 -1.23
CA PRO A 70 11.45 -9.16 0.09
C PRO A 70 9.94 -9.18 0.37
N TYR A 71 9.11 -9.74 -0.52
CA TYR A 71 7.66 -9.73 -0.39
C TYR A 71 7.16 -10.84 0.53
N CYS A 72 5.94 -10.67 1.04
CA CYS A 72 5.22 -11.67 1.82
C CYS A 72 4.32 -12.53 0.91
N ASP A 73 4.45 -13.85 1.01
CA ASP A 73 3.58 -14.86 0.37
C ASP A 73 2.54 -15.49 1.31
N GLY A 74 2.46 -15.05 2.56
CA GLY A 74 1.56 -15.62 3.55
C GLY A 74 2.17 -16.70 4.45
N THR A 75 3.42 -17.11 4.22
CA THR A 75 4.12 -18.13 5.02
C THR A 75 4.15 -17.81 6.52
N HIS A 76 4.06 -16.53 6.91
CA HIS A 76 3.95 -16.10 8.31
C HIS A 76 2.83 -16.81 9.08
N ARG A 77 1.72 -17.14 8.42
CA ARG A 77 0.61 -17.88 9.04
C ARG A 77 0.97 -19.34 9.31
N LEU A 78 1.70 -19.96 8.39
CA LEU A 78 2.09 -21.37 8.47
C LEU A 78 3.14 -21.60 9.55
N VAL A 79 4.09 -20.67 9.71
CA VAL A 79 5.16 -20.76 10.71
C VAL A 79 4.76 -20.19 12.08
N GLY A 80 3.52 -19.71 12.24
CA GLY A 80 3.03 -19.15 13.50
C GLY A 80 3.84 -17.94 13.96
N PHE A 81 4.24 -17.06 13.02
CA PHE A 81 4.98 -15.85 13.36
C PHE A 81 4.20 -15.02 14.38
N ARG A 82 4.85 -14.64 15.50
CA ARG A 82 4.27 -13.79 16.55
C ARG A 82 5.08 -12.53 16.73
N THR A 83 4.38 -11.41 16.95
CA THR A 83 5.03 -10.11 17.20
C THR A 83 4.71 -9.49 18.53
N ASP A 84 3.89 -10.13 19.33
CA ASP A 84 3.73 -9.76 20.73
C ASP A 84 5.09 -9.89 21.43
N PRO A 85 5.52 -8.89 22.22
CA PRO A 85 6.67 -9.07 23.09
C PRO A 85 6.39 -10.24 24.04
N PRO A 86 7.41 -11.01 24.44
CA PRO A 86 7.22 -12.02 25.48
C PRO A 86 6.61 -11.35 26.71
N ALA A 87 5.72 -12.08 27.40
CA ALA A 87 5.14 -11.58 28.64
C ALA A 87 6.27 -11.11 29.58
N PRO A 88 6.07 -10.01 30.31
CA PRO A 88 7.03 -9.60 31.32
C PRO A 88 7.26 -10.79 32.27
N SER A 89 8.52 -11.09 32.56
CA SER A 89 8.85 -12.13 33.53
C SER A 89 8.31 -11.71 34.90
N PRO A 90 7.67 -12.59 35.67
CA PRO A 90 7.35 -12.28 37.06
C PRO A 90 8.67 -12.05 37.81
N GLU A 91 8.73 -10.95 38.57
CA GLU A 91 9.88 -10.63 39.44
C GLU A 91 10.10 -11.69 40.54
#